data_AF-A0A538RQ56-F1
#
_entry.id   AF-A0A538RQ56-F1
#
_cell.length_a   1.000
_cell.length_b   1.000
_cell.length_c   1.000
_cell.angle_alpha   90.00
_cell.angle_beta   90.00
_cell.angle_gamma   90.00
#
_symmetry.space_group_name_H-M   'P 1'
#
loop_
_entity.id
_entity.type
_entity.pdbx_description
1 polymer ?
#
loop_
_entity_poly.entity_id
_entity_poly.type
_entity_poly.pdbx_seq_one_letter_code
_entity_poly.pdbx_strand_id
1 'polypeptide(L)'
;MNQYCYVIINNAGHSWLMQGGGNSSAGQQEGSAPVLPQLLQEGWSPVRETPMGGGTSALAHSLILMEKAAAHKAPATKKRGKR
;
A
#
# COMPACT_ATOMS: atom_id res chain seq x y z
N MET A 1 -4.76 13.03 7.57
CA MET A 1 -3.38 12.52 7.72
C MET A 1 -3.21 11.38 6.77
N ASN A 2 -2.26 11.47 5.84
CA ASN A 2 -2.06 10.41 4.85
C ASN A 2 -1.54 9.17 5.56
N GLN A 3 -2.04 8.00 5.15
CA GLN A 3 -1.58 6.71 5.65
C GLN A 3 -0.47 6.23 4.74
N TYR A 4 0.58 5.66 5.32
CA TYR A 4 1.70 5.10 4.59
C TYR A 4 1.87 3.64 4.96
N CYS A 5 2.16 2.78 3.98
CA CYS A 5 2.53 1.40 4.22
C CYS A 5 3.66 0.97 3.27
N TYR A 6 4.40 -0.06 3.68
CA TYR A 6 5.45 -0.64 2.85
C TYR A 6 4.95 -1.96 2.27
N VAL A 7 5.26 -2.21 1.01
CA VAL A 7 4.95 -3.46 0.31
C VAL A 7 6.24 -3.98 -0.30
N ILE A 8 6.59 -5.23 0.00
CA ILE A 8 7.73 -5.91 -0.65
C ILE A 8 7.17 -6.73 -1.80
N ILE A 9 7.81 -6.71 -2.95
CA ILE A 9 7.43 -7.52 -4.12
C ILE A 9 8.66 -8.24 -4.66
N ASN A 10 8.57 -9.54 -4.92
CA ASN A 10 9.65 -10.27 -5.58
C ASN A 10 9.42 -10.39 -7.10
N ASN A 11 10.45 -10.86 -7.81
CA ASN A 11 10.38 -11.19 -9.24
C ASN A 11 9.20 -12.12 -9.59
N ALA A 12 8.87 -13.08 -8.71
CA ALA A 12 7.78 -14.03 -8.94
C ALA A 12 6.37 -13.44 -8.79
N GLY A 13 6.24 -12.14 -8.51
CA GLY A 13 4.95 -11.47 -8.31
C GLY A 13 4.32 -11.72 -6.94
N HIS A 14 5.05 -12.35 -6.02
CA HIS A 14 4.63 -12.43 -4.62
C HIS A 14 4.84 -11.09 -3.95
N SER A 15 3.86 -10.66 -3.15
CA SER A 15 3.88 -9.39 -2.45
C SER A 15 3.52 -9.54 -0.98
N TRP A 16 4.21 -8.81 -0.10
CA TRP A 16 4.00 -8.84 1.35
C TRP A 16 3.81 -7.43 1.90
N LEU A 17 2.88 -7.26 2.84
CA LEU A 17 2.70 -6.00 3.55
C LEU A 17 3.65 -5.91 4.74
N MET A 18 4.46 -4.85 4.80
CA MET A 18 5.15 -4.42 6.02
C MET A 18 4.34 -3.30 6.67
N GLN A 19 3.60 -3.65 7.74
CA GLN A 19 2.84 -2.68 8.50
C GLN A 19 3.78 -1.88 9.41
N GLY A 20 4.00 -0.61 9.07
CA GLY A 20 4.79 0.31 9.87
C GLY A 20 4.01 0.81 11.09
N GLY A 21 4.52 0.50 12.29
CA GLY A 21 4.32 1.23 13.55
C GLY A 21 2.90 1.65 13.93
N GLY A 22 2.24 0.83 14.76
CA GLY A 22 1.07 1.25 15.54
C GLY A 22 0.01 0.18 15.65
N ASN A 23 0.15 -0.67 16.67
CA ASN A 23 -0.91 -1.52 17.23
C ASN A 23 -1.72 -2.34 16.22
N SER A 24 -1.20 -3.50 15.82
CA SER A 24 -2.00 -4.73 15.72
C SER A 24 -1.08 -5.93 15.48
N SER A 25 -1.21 -6.93 16.34
CA SER A 25 -0.63 -8.25 16.18
C SER A 25 -1.06 -8.85 14.84
N ALA A 26 -0.19 -8.83 13.84
CA ALA A 26 -0.38 -9.59 12.62
C ALA A 26 1.00 -10.05 12.16
N GLY A 27 1.31 -11.29 12.52
CA GLY A 27 2.45 -12.01 11.97
C GLY A 27 2.36 -12.07 10.46
N GLN A 28 3.47 -12.50 9.84
CA GLN A 28 3.54 -12.93 8.45
C GLN A 28 2.21 -13.53 8.00
N GLN A 29 1.34 -12.74 7.37
CA GLN A 29 0.24 -13.30 6.61
C GLN A 29 0.91 -13.78 5.33
N GLU A 30 1.45 -14.99 5.43
CA GLU A 30 1.82 -15.87 4.33
C GLU A 30 0.52 -16.33 3.65
N GLY A 31 -0.27 -15.35 3.21
CA GLY A 31 -1.53 -15.51 2.53
C GLY A 31 -1.29 -15.25 1.05
N SER A 32 -1.46 -16.30 0.27
CA SER A 32 -1.27 -16.43 -1.19
C SER A 32 -2.00 -15.40 -2.08
N ALA A 33 -2.51 -14.30 -1.54
CA ALA A 33 -3.23 -13.27 -2.28
C ALA A 33 -2.28 -12.10 -2.62
N PRO A 34 -2.34 -11.55 -3.84
CA PRO A 34 -1.48 -10.44 -4.23
C PRO A 34 -1.96 -9.17 -3.51
N VAL A 35 -1.30 -8.86 -2.39
CA VAL A 35 -1.53 -7.69 -1.53
C VAL A 35 -1.49 -6.39 -2.34
N LEU A 36 -0.56 -6.25 -3.29
CA LEU A 36 -0.44 -5.02 -4.08
C LEU A 36 -1.71 -4.70 -4.89
N PRO A 37 -2.25 -5.60 -5.75
CA PRO A 37 -3.52 -5.40 -6.41
C PRO A 37 -4.67 -4.99 -5.49
N GLN A 38 -4.76 -5.59 -4.30
CA GLN A 38 -5.80 -5.22 -3.34
C GLN A 38 -5.61 -3.79 -2.82
N LEU A 39 -4.39 -3.40 -2.45
CA LEU A 39 -4.09 -2.04 -2.02
C LEU A 39 -4.41 -1.01 -3.11
N LEU A 40 -4.09 -1.31 -4.37
CA LEU A 40 -4.43 -0.45 -5.51
C LEU A 40 -5.95 -0.29 -5.65
N GLN A 41 -6.73 -1.36 -5.48
CA GLN A 41 -8.20 -1.29 -5.49
C GLN A 41 -8.76 -0.50 -4.30
N GLU A 42 -8.11 -0.58 -3.14
CA GLU A 42 -8.46 0.18 -1.93
C GLU A 42 -8.07 1.67 -2.00
N GLY A 43 -7.48 2.12 -3.10
CA GLY A 43 -7.10 3.51 -3.34
C GLY A 43 -5.74 3.90 -2.75
N TRP A 44 -4.86 2.92 -2.48
CA TRP A 44 -3.46 3.19 -2.20
C TRP A 44 -2.71 3.48 -3.51
N SER A 45 -1.70 4.33 -3.43
CA SER A 45 -0.87 4.76 -4.56
C SER A 45 0.62 4.58 -4.26
N PRO A 46 1.43 4.05 -5.18
CA PRO A 46 2.87 3.93 -4.98
C PRO A 46 3.52 5.30 -5.04
N VAL A 47 4.27 5.66 -4.00
CA VAL A 47 5.00 6.93 -3.88
C VAL A 47 6.47 6.76 -4.23
N ARG A 48 7.06 5.65 -3.79
CA ARG A 48 8.48 5.40 -3.97
C ARG A 48 8.76 3.92 -4.09
N GLU A 49 9.55 3.56 -5.09
CA GLU A 49 10.12 2.23 -5.23
C GLU A 49 11.60 2.26 -4.86
N THR A 50 12.07 1.23 -4.17
CA THR A 50 13.49 1.01 -3.87
C THR A 50 13.83 -0.44 -4.22
N PRO A 51 14.62 -0.69 -5.28
CA PRO A 51 15.06 -2.04 -5.61
C PRO A 51 16.03 -2.54 -4.53
N MET A 52 15.82 -3.77 -4.08
CA MET A 52 16.63 -4.45 -3.07
C MET A 52 17.12 -5.80 -3.60
N GLY A 53 18.42 -6.03 -3.51
CA GLY A 53 19.10 -7.16 -4.17
C GLY A 53 19.84 -6.71 -5.43
N GLY A 54 21.13 -7.00 -5.49
CA GLY A 54 21.98 -6.65 -6.63
C GLY A 54 21.84 -7.67 -7.78
N GLY A 55 21.64 -7.18 -9.00
CA GLY A 55 21.74 -7.96 -10.23
C GLY A 55 20.57 -8.89 -10.55
N THR A 56 20.78 -9.84 -11.47
CA THR A 56 19.82 -10.86 -11.95
C THR A 56 19.52 -11.95 -10.90
N SER A 57 19.61 -11.63 -9.61
CA SER A 57 19.48 -12.59 -8.53
C SER A 57 18.03 -13.05 -8.39
N ALA A 58 17.83 -14.34 -8.15
CA ALA A 58 16.52 -14.92 -7.85
C ALA A 58 15.89 -14.36 -6.56
N LEU A 59 16.69 -13.68 -5.73
CA LEU A 59 16.26 -13.01 -4.51
C LEU A 59 16.01 -11.51 -4.69
N ALA A 60 16.05 -10.99 -5.91
CA ALA A 60 15.73 -9.60 -6.19
C ALA A 60 14.29 -9.28 -5.81
N HIS A 61 14.10 -8.22 -5.03
CA HIS A 61 12.81 -7.75 -4.57
C HIS A 61 12.78 -6.21 -4.57
N SER A 62 11.62 -5.63 -4.83
CA SER A 62 11.38 -4.19 -4.72
C SER A 62 10.62 -3.89 -3.43
N LEU A 63 11.08 -2.87 -2.70
CA LEU A 63 10.32 -2.26 -1.62
C LEU A 63 9.55 -1.06 -2.17
N ILE A 64 8.24 -1.09 -2.04
CA ILE A 64 7.32 -0.05 -2.50
C ILE A 64 6.71 0.65 -1.28
N LEU A 65 6.94 1.95 -1.16
CA LEU A 65 6.19 2.81 -0.24
C LEU A 65 4.88 3.20 -0.92
N MET A 66 3.77 2.87 -0.27
CA MET A 66 2.43 3.23 -0.68
C MET A 66 1.88 4.32 0.21
N GLU A 67 1.07 5.21 -0.38
CA GLU A 67 0.33 6.25 0.31
C GLU A 67 -1.16 6.11 0.01
N LYS A 68 -1.97 6.26 1.04
CA LYS A 68 -3.41 6.47 0.93
C LYS A 68 -3.73 7.82 1.51
N ALA A 69 -4.22 8.72 0.66
CA ALA A 69 -4.83 9.95 1.11
C ALA A 69 -5.94 9.56 2.10
N ALA A 70 -5.87 10.06 3.33
CA ALA A 70 -7.05 9.98 4.19
C ALA A 70 -8.16 10.65 3.40
N ALA A 71 -9.20 9.88 3.06
CA ALA A 71 -10.32 10.37 2.29
C ALA A 71 -10.67 11.73 2.85
N HIS A 72 -10.32 12.79 2.12
CA HIS A 72 -10.81 14.11 2.44
C HIS A 72 -12.31 13.90 2.31
N LYS A 73 -13.01 13.84 3.46
CA LYS A 73 -14.47 13.91 3.50
C LYS A 73 -14.80 15.00 2.49
N ALA A 74 -15.38 14.60 1.36
CA ALA A 74 -15.78 15.54 0.34
C ALA A 74 -16.53 16.66 1.09
N PRO A 75 -16.18 17.95 0.91
CA PRO A 75 -16.87 19.01 1.62
C PRO A 75 -18.35 18.80 1.32
N ALA A 76 -19.13 18.51 2.36
CA ALA A 76 -20.55 18.24 2.24
C ALA A 76 -21.14 19.41 1.46
N THR A 77 -21.51 19.17 0.20
CA THR A 77 -22.17 20.15 -0.63
C THR A 77 -23.50 20.42 0.03
N LYS A 78 -23.53 21.41 0.93
CA LYS A 78 -24.74 22.07 1.38
C LYS A 78 -25.37 22.69 0.13
N LYS A 79 -26.18 21.92 -0.60
CA LYS A 79 -27.17 22.52 -1.49
C LYS A 79 -28.14 23.27 -0.59
N ARG A 80 -27.81 24.55 -0.35
CA ARG A 80 -28.73 25.57 0.16
C ARG A 80 -30.02 25.46 -0.62
N GLY A 81 -31.13 25.31 0.11
CA GLY A 81 -32.45 25.51 -0.45
C GLY A 81 -32.57 26.88 -1.11
N LYS A 82 -33.37 26.90 -2.16
CA LYS A 82 -33.98 28.08 -2.78
C LYS A 82 -35.38 27.59 -3.14
N ARG A 83 -36.35 27.80 -2.23
CA ARG A 83 -37.38 28.86 -2.32
C ARG A 83 -38.17 28.77 -3.62
#